data_AF-A0A521L3A8-F1
#
_entry.id   AF-A0A521L3A8-F1
#
_cell.length_a   1.000
_cell.length_b   1.000
_cell.length_c   1.000
_cell.angle_alpha   90.00
_cell.angle_beta   90.00
_cell.angle_gamma   90.00
#
_symmetry.space_group_name_H-M   'P 1'
#
loop_
_entity.id
_entity.type
_entity.pdbx_description
1 polymer ?
#
loop_
_entity_poly.entity_id
_entity_poly.type
_entity_poly.pdbx_seq_one_letter_code
_entity_poly.pdbx_strand_id
1 'polypeptide(L)'
;MIRAAQITASLVAAALIALPFAALAQSRAVDLDRFDGRWFEIERSHNDVQKDCSRAQIDFTRQDRPDRYGLVVTCTRRADGRNEVLRANARIADTTTNAKFRFT
;
A
#
# COMPACT_ATOMS: atom_id res chain seq x y z
N MET A 1 -44.84 37.06 -3.04
CA MET A 1 -44.36 36.24 -1.90
C MET A 1 -43.78 34.93 -2.40
N ILE A 2 -42.69 34.97 -3.15
CA ILE A 2 -41.89 33.81 -3.58
C ILE A 2 -40.50 34.41 -3.77
N ARG A 3 -39.51 34.08 -2.92
CA ARG A 3 -38.05 34.27 -3.16
C ARG A 3 -37.15 34.15 -1.92
N ALA A 4 -37.66 33.93 -0.72
CA ALA A 4 -36.79 33.71 0.45
C ALA A 4 -36.37 32.24 0.64
N ALA A 5 -37.27 31.28 0.36
CA ALA A 5 -37.03 29.86 0.60
C ALA A 5 -36.09 29.18 -0.43
N GLN A 6 -35.85 29.80 -1.59
CA GLN A 6 -35.05 29.21 -2.67
C GLN A 6 -33.55 29.54 -2.57
N ILE A 7 -33.15 30.54 -1.77
CA ILE A 7 -31.75 30.98 -1.69
C ILE A 7 -30.96 30.11 -0.70
N THR A 8 -31.60 29.62 0.36
CA THR A 8 -30.95 28.75 1.36
C THR A 8 -30.69 27.33 0.87
N ALA A 9 -31.50 26.81 -0.05
CA ALA A 9 -31.31 25.46 -0.60
C ALA A 9 -30.05 25.34 -1.50
N SER A 10 -29.65 26.42 -2.16
CA SER A 10 -28.56 26.42 -3.14
C SER A 10 -27.15 26.43 -2.52
N LEU A 11 -27.00 26.92 -1.28
CA LEU A 11 -25.69 26.98 -0.61
C LEU A 11 -25.27 25.64 0.02
N VAL A 12 -26.22 24.78 0.39
CA VAL A 12 -25.91 23.45 0.97
C VAL A 12 -25.43 22.47 -0.10
N ALA A 13 -25.95 22.57 -1.33
CA ALA A 13 -25.56 21.71 -2.45
C ALA A 13 -24.10 21.92 -2.90
N ALA A 14 -23.60 23.16 -2.85
CA ALA A 14 -22.23 23.49 -3.25
C ALA A 14 -21.17 22.97 -2.25
N ALA A 15 -21.50 22.82 -0.97
CA ALA A 15 -20.58 22.34 0.06
C ALA A 15 -20.28 20.84 -0.03
N LEU A 16 -21.19 20.04 -0.60
CA LEU A 16 -21.03 18.58 -0.74
C LEU A 16 -20.14 18.17 -1.93
N ILE A 17 -19.97 19.03 -2.92
CA ILE A 17 -19.16 18.74 -4.13
C ILE A 17 -17.67 19.04 -3.89
N ALA A 18 -17.34 19.85 -2.88
CA ALA A 18 -15.98 20.31 -2.61
C ALA A 18 -15.18 19.44 -1.64
N LEU A 19 -15.72 18.31 -1.17
CA LEU A 19 -14.97 17.38 -0.33
C LEU A 19 -14.29 16.32 -1.21
N PRO A 20 -12.97 16.41 -1.46
CA PRO A 20 -12.25 15.29 -2.03
C PRO A 20 -12.19 14.20 -0.97
N PHE A 21 -13.20 13.34 -0.92
CA PHE A 21 -13.05 12.01 -0.33
C PHE A 21 -12.24 11.18 -1.32
N ALA A 22 -10.95 11.52 -1.45
CA ALA A 22 -9.97 10.53 -1.83
C ALA A 22 -9.89 9.55 -0.65
N ALA A 23 -10.90 8.68 -0.54
CA ALA A 23 -10.77 7.48 0.23
C ALA A 23 -9.58 6.76 -0.40
N LEU A 24 -8.42 6.83 0.26
CA LEU A 24 -7.30 5.98 -0.09
C LEU A 24 -7.88 4.57 -0.16
N ALA A 25 -7.71 3.89 -1.30
CA ALA A 25 -8.12 2.51 -1.49
C ALA A 25 -7.23 1.57 -0.68
N GLN A 26 -7.13 1.84 0.62
CA GLN A 26 -6.36 1.09 1.58
C GLN A 26 -7.28 -0.01 2.14
N SER A 27 -6.74 -1.21 2.25
CA SER A 27 -7.40 -2.30 2.96
C SER A 27 -7.79 -1.85 4.37
N ARG A 28 -9.03 -2.17 4.79
CA ARG A 28 -9.55 -1.78 6.11
C ARG A 28 -9.17 -2.76 7.21
N ALA A 29 -9.09 -4.04 6.87
CA ALA A 29 -8.67 -5.12 7.74
C ALA A 29 -8.02 -6.20 6.87
N VAL A 30 -6.88 -6.73 7.30
CA VAL A 30 -6.09 -7.71 6.55
C VAL A 30 -6.00 -9.00 7.37
N ASP A 31 -6.44 -10.10 6.76
CA ASP A 31 -6.13 -11.44 7.22
C ASP A 31 -4.71 -11.80 6.76
N LEU A 32 -3.77 -11.77 7.70
CA LEU A 32 -2.36 -11.96 7.39
C LEU A 32 -2.02 -13.38 6.99
N ASP A 33 -2.77 -14.38 7.44
CA ASP A 33 -2.50 -15.78 7.08
C ASP A 33 -2.83 -16.05 5.60
N ARG A 34 -3.66 -15.20 5.00
CA ARG A 34 -3.93 -15.17 3.55
C ARG A 34 -3.05 -14.20 2.77
N PHE A 35 -2.33 -13.32 3.46
CA PHE A 35 -1.42 -12.34 2.85
C PHE A 35 0.00 -12.92 2.67
N ASP A 36 0.40 -13.82 3.55
CA ASP A 36 1.70 -14.50 3.53
C ASP A 36 1.98 -15.17 2.18
N GLY A 37 3.25 -15.17 1.78
CA GLY A 37 3.72 -15.81 0.55
C GLY A 37 4.24 -14.83 -0.50
N ARG A 38 4.23 -15.29 -1.75
CA ARG A 38 4.85 -14.60 -2.88
C ARG A 38 3.90 -13.65 -3.56
N TRP A 39 4.35 -12.42 -3.74
CA TRP A 39 3.72 -11.39 -4.55
C TRP A 39 4.58 -11.05 -5.75
N PHE A 40 3.93 -10.83 -6.89
CA PHE A 40 4.59 -10.36 -8.11
C PHE A 40 4.33 -8.87 -8.27
N GLU A 41 5.40 -8.10 -8.39
CA GLU A 41 5.28 -6.67 -8.65
C GLU A 41 4.84 -6.46 -10.10
N ILE A 42 3.66 -5.86 -10.28
CA ILE A 42 3.12 -5.54 -11.60
C ILE A 42 3.66 -4.19 -12.07
N GLU A 43 3.59 -3.18 -11.21
CA GLU A 43 4.03 -1.82 -11.47
C GLU A 43 4.60 -1.18 -10.20
N ARG A 44 5.45 -0.17 -10.38
CA ARG A 44 6.10 0.53 -9.27
C ARG A 44 6.46 1.98 -9.62
N SER A 45 6.33 2.86 -8.64
CA SER A 45 6.98 4.18 -8.70
C SER A 45 8.52 4.04 -8.71
N HIS A 46 9.19 4.94 -9.40
CA HIS A 46 10.66 4.95 -9.43
C HIS A 46 11.25 5.07 -8.01
N ASN A 47 12.28 4.27 -7.71
CA ASN A 47 13.04 4.33 -6.46
C ASN A 47 14.46 3.81 -6.68
N ASP A 48 15.37 4.17 -5.78
CA ASP A 48 16.79 3.83 -5.87
C ASP A 48 17.12 2.39 -5.45
N VAL A 49 16.29 1.78 -4.60
CA VAL A 49 16.55 0.44 -4.03
C VAL A 49 16.48 -0.63 -5.10
N GLN A 50 15.51 -0.53 -6.00
CA GLN A 50 15.27 -1.51 -7.06
C GLN A 50 15.45 -0.90 -8.46
N LYS A 51 16.22 0.18 -8.58
CA LYS A 51 16.55 0.77 -9.89
C LYS A 51 17.18 -0.29 -10.81
N ASP A 52 16.83 -0.22 -12.08
CA ASP A 52 17.32 -1.14 -13.12
C ASP A 52 17.06 -2.63 -12.85
N CYS A 53 16.06 -2.94 -12.01
CA CYS A 53 15.57 -4.29 -11.79
C CYS A 53 14.24 -4.53 -12.53
N SER A 54 14.04 -5.76 -12.97
CA SER A 54 12.83 -6.24 -13.64
C SER A 54 12.35 -7.55 -13.00
N ARG A 55 11.10 -7.96 -13.28
CA ARG A 55 10.54 -9.25 -12.84
C ARG A 55 10.63 -9.43 -11.31
N ALA A 56 10.35 -8.36 -10.57
CA ALA A 56 10.46 -8.40 -9.12
C ALA A 56 9.36 -9.27 -8.50
N GLN A 57 9.78 -10.10 -7.55
CA GLN A 57 8.90 -10.88 -6.68
C GLN A 57 9.28 -10.59 -5.23
N ILE A 58 8.29 -10.58 -4.35
CA ILE A 58 8.47 -10.31 -2.92
C ILE A 58 7.83 -11.44 -2.14
N ASP A 59 8.65 -12.15 -1.37
CA ASP A 59 8.18 -13.16 -0.43
C ASP A 59 8.00 -12.49 0.95
N PHE A 60 6.76 -12.47 1.45
CA PHE A 60 6.45 -12.02 2.81
C PHE A 60 6.35 -13.23 3.74
N THR A 61 7.08 -13.20 4.85
CA THR A 61 7.11 -14.33 5.80
C THR A 61 7.02 -13.83 7.23
N ARG A 62 5.96 -14.25 7.93
CA ARG A 62 5.85 -14.05 9.38
C ARG A 62 7.05 -14.65 10.09
N GLN A 63 7.62 -13.90 11.03
CA GLN A 63 8.77 -14.37 11.82
C GLN A 63 8.29 -14.99 13.14
N ASP A 64 9.16 -15.76 13.79
CA ASP A 64 8.93 -16.32 15.13
C ASP A 64 9.09 -15.25 16.23
N ARG A 65 8.42 -14.10 16.03
CA ARG A 65 8.30 -12.98 16.95
C ARG A 65 6.99 -12.23 16.66
N PRO A 66 6.30 -11.71 17.69
CA PRO A 66 5.06 -10.96 17.51
C PRO A 66 5.22 -9.79 16.53
N ASP A 67 4.25 -9.67 15.63
CA ASP A 67 4.12 -8.58 14.67
C ASP A 67 5.32 -8.37 13.73
N ARG A 68 6.21 -9.37 13.58
CA ARG A 68 7.41 -9.25 12.74
C ARG A 68 7.28 -10.02 11.44
N TYR A 69 7.77 -9.38 10.39
CA TYR A 69 7.83 -9.91 9.04
C TYR A 69 9.24 -9.78 8.48
N GLY A 70 9.67 -10.84 7.81
CA GLY A 70 10.83 -10.85 6.93
C GLY A 70 10.36 -10.74 5.49
N LEU A 71 11.11 -10.01 4.69
CA LEU A 71 10.85 -9.84 3.27
C LEU A 71 12.08 -10.23 2.46
N VAL A 72 11.84 -10.97 1.39
CA VAL A 72 12.86 -11.28 0.39
C VAL A 72 12.37 -10.79 -0.95
N VAL A 73 13.03 -9.77 -1.49
CA VAL A 73 12.79 -9.29 -2.84
C VAL A 73 13.81 -9.97 -3.75
N THR A 74 13.33 -10.62 -4.81
CA THR A 74 14.20 -11.12 -5.88
C THR A 74 13.84 -10.41 -7.17
N CYS A 75 14.82 -9.89 -7.89
CA CYS A 75 14.61 -9.27 -9.19
C CYS A 75 15.75 -9.60 -10.15
N THR A 76 15.51 -9.43 -11.44
CA THR A 76 16.52 -9.63 -12.49
C THR A 76 17.10 -8.28 -12.89
N ARG A 77 18.42 -8.11 -12.70
CA ARG A 77 19.18 -6.94 -13.12
C ARG A 77 19.13 -6.80 -14.64
N ARG A 78 18.77 -5.61 -15.12
CA ARG A 78 18.71 -5.33 -16.57
C ARG A 78 20.09 -5.29 -17.24
N ALA A 79 21.14 -4.96 -16.48
CA ALA A 79 22.49 -4.82 -17.02
C ALA A 79 23.12 -6.15 -17.47
N ASP A 80 22.90 -7.23 -16.72
CA ASP A 80 23.59 -8.51 -16.92
C ASP A 80 22.68 -9.74 -16.81
N GLY A 81 21.38 -9.56 -16.54
CA GLY A 81 20.41 -10.63 -16.40
C GLY A 81 20.54 -11.46 -15.12
N ARG A 82 21.42 -11.08 -14.19
CA ARG A 82 21.58 -11.82 -12.93
C ARG A 82 20.44 -11.52 -11.97
N ASN A 83 20.13 -12.50 -11.13
CA ASN A 83 19.19 -12.28 -10.03
C ASN A 83 19.89 -11.54 -8.90
N GLU A 84 19.27 -10.45 -8.47
CA GLU A 84 19.59 -9.77 -7.22
C GLU A 84 18.58 -10.18 -6.14
N VAL A 85 19.06 -10.32 -4.91
CA VAL A 85 18.25 -10.59 -3.73
C VAL A 85 18.45 -9.47 -2.71
N LEU A 86 17.36 -8.82 -2.34
CA LEU A 86 17.31 -7.81 -1.28
C LEU A 86 16.52 -8.37 -0.10
N ARG A 87 16.93 -8.02 1.11
CA ARG A 87 16.27 -8.45 2.34
C ARG A 87 15.87 -7.23 3.15
N ALA A 88 14.67 -7.25 3.68
CA ALA A 88 14.15 -6.21 4.56
C ALA A 88 13.40 -6.84 5.72
N ASN A 89 13.25 -6.07 6.79
CA ASN A 89 12.39 -6.42 7.91
C ASN A 89 11.22 -5.44 7.98
N ALA A 90 10.10 -5.91 8.49
CA ALA A 90 8.96 -5.07 8.79
C ALA A 90 8.32 -5.45 10.13
N ARG A 91 7.62 -4.47 10.70
CA ARG A 91 6.73 -4.65 11.84
C ARG A 91 5.31 -4.23 11.46
N ILE A 92 4.30 -4.96 11.93
CA ILE A 92 2.89 -4.50 11.88
C ILE A 92 2.76 -3.25 12.77
N ALA A 93 2.45 -2.12 12.16
CA ALA A 93 2.33 -0.82 12.84
C ALA A 93 0.93 -0.56 13.40
N ASP A 94 -0.09 -1.18 12.82
CA ASP A 94 -1.47 -1.18 13.31
C ASP A 94 -1.93 -2.63 13.50
N THR A 95 -1.85 -3.13 14.72
CA THR A 95 -2.24 -4.51 15.09
C THR A 95 -3.75 -4.67 15.26
N THR A 96 -4.53 -3.58 15.18
CA THR A 96 -6.00 -3.67 15.21
C THR A 96 -6.53 -4.11 13.85
N THR A 97 -5.96 -3.57 12.77
CA THR A 97 -6.42 -3.85 11.40
C THR A 97 -5.44 -4.72 10.59
N ASN A 98 -4.18 -4.81 11.01
CA ASN A 98 -3.06 -5.39 10.27
C ASN A 98 -2.76 -4.72 8.92
N ALA A 99 -3.39 -3.59 8.59
CA ALA A 99 -3.31 -2.99 7.26
C ALA A 99 -2.08 -2.09 7.03
N LYS A 100 -1.14 -2.03 8.00
CA LYS A 100 0.02 -1.14 7.92
C LYS A 100 1.29 -1.83 8.42
N PHE A 101 2.29 -1.87 7.56
CA PHE A 101 3.66 -2.21 7.93
C PHE A 101 4.53 -0.96 8.11
N ARG A 102 5.50 -1.05 9.01
CA ARG A 102 6.67 -0.18 9.07
C ARG A 102 7.89 -1.01 8.71
N PHE A 103 8.58 -0.61 7.64
CA PHE A 103 9.81 -1.24 7.19
C PHE A 103 11.01 -0.66 7.97
N THR A 104 12.07 -1.47 8.10
CA THR A 104 13.33 -1.12 8.75
C THR A 104 14.51 -1.62 7.92
#